data_AF-A0A0L6WQR4-F1
#
_entry.id   AF-A0A0L6WQR4-F1
#
_cell.length_a   1.000
_cell.length_b   1.000
_cell.length_c   1.000
_cell.angle_alpha   90.00
_cell.angle_beta   90.00
_cell.angle_gamma   90.00
#
_symmetry.space_group_name_H-M   'P 1'
#
loop_
_entity.id
_entity.type
_entity.pdbx_description
1 polymer ?
#
loop_
_entity_poly.entity_id
_entity_poly.type
_entity_poly.pdbx_seq_one_letter_code
_entity_poly.pdbx_strand_id
1 'polypeptide(L)'
;AKKHNEKVEKLVRDNAHLLVYSDGSMREEGDGTRRSTRWGIVGYHLGTEVFVDKGRLGHNTKVYDAELMGIARAVEAAKEYADRHEWIKHVHIYADNTAVVTLAYKPKPRPGQLQMIRTMHTVDNFLDQEEERMVSIEWCPGHEDVAGNERANEEAKDRAEIRAHEHTTLTNAKRMVKERALEKWSGNWLKTPPSGGFAIANRLKPQWKPREHVQHTPREVFSRLTQCRTKHTFVSEYYARFVPDETTGCTCGIQPQTREHIIRKCPRYNEYRGILEEVDAQMELGTLLGTKKGLEAVTKFLAKMGTFTKTGNRHERKPRPEIDDEENKDTEGRE
;
A
#
# COMPACT_ATOMS: atom_id res chain seq x y z
N ALA A 1 -17.76 10.50 14.74
CA ALA A 1 -19.25 10.61 14.83
C ALA A 1 -19.81 12.04 14.89
N LYS A 2 -19.55 12.79 15.97
CA LYS A 2 -20.33 13.98 16.39
C LYS A 2 -20.54 15.06 15.31
N LYS A 3 -19.47 15.49 14.62
CA LYS A 3 -19.55 16.51 13.57
C LYS A 3 -20.45 16.11 12.40
N HIS A 4 -20.45 14.82 12.04
CA HIS A 4 -21.32 14.28 10.99
C HIS A 4 -22.78 14.36 11.43
N ASN A 5 -23.09 13.87 12.63
CA ASN A 5 -24.45 13.88 13.17
C ASN A 5 -24.99 15.32 13.31
N GLU A 6 -24.19 16.27 13.79
CA GLU A 6 -24.56 17.70 13.85
C GLU A 6 -24.86 18.31 12.47
N LYS A 7 -24.16 17.86 11.42
CA LYS A 7 -24.43 18.27 10.03
C LYS A 7 -25.75 17.67 9.55
N VAL A 8 -25.94 16.37 9.73
CA VAL A 8 -27.15 15.64 9.33
C VAL A 8 -28.39 16.23 10.00
N GLU A 9 -28.34 16.57 11.28
CA GLU A 9 -29.46 17.18 12.01
C GLU A 9 -29.95 18.51 11.40
N LYS A 10 -29.07 19.25 10.73
CA LYS A 10 -29.44 20.47 10.00
C LYS A 10 -30.07 20.15 8.66
N LEU A 11 -29.46 19.23 7.91
CA LEU A 11 -29.90 18.84 6.56
C LEU A 11 -31.28 18.17 6.58
N VAL A 12 -31.55 17.34 7.60
CA VAL A 12 -32.82 16.61 7.76
C VAL A 12 -34.03 17.53 7.96
N ARG A 13 -33.83 18.80 8.34
CA ARG A 13 -34.93 19.76 8.55
C ARG A 13 -35.42 20.40 7.27
N ASP A 14 -34.65 20.30 6.19
CA ASP A 14 -34.97 20.90 4.91
C ASP A 14 -35.39 19.81 3.92
N ASN A 15 -36.55 20.03 3.30
CA ASN A 15 -37.16 19.10 2.37
C ASN A 15 -36.32 18.91 1.10
N ALA A 16 -35.44 19.85 0.76
CA ALA A 16 -34.62 19.78 -0.45
C ALA A 16 -33.46 18.77 -0.38
N HIS A 17 -33.21 18.18 0.79
CA HIS A 17 -32.05 17.36 1.06
C HIS A 17 -32.37 15.86 1.16
N LEU A 18 -31.65 15.06 0.38
CA LEU A 18 -31.64 13.60 0.47
C LEU A 18 -30.28 13.15 1.03
N LEU A 19 -30.28 12.29 2.04
CA LEU A 19 -29.06 11.70 2.59
C LEU A 19 -29.01 10.22 2.23
N VAL A 20 -27.88 9.74 1.71
CA VAL A 20 -27.70 8.34 1.31
C VAL A 20 -26.41 7.83 1.91
N TYR A 21 -26.45 6.63 2.46
CA TYR A 21 -25.30 5.94 3.05
C TYR A 21 -25.02 4.69 2.23
N SER A 22 -23.73 4.39 2.03
CA SER A 22 -23.29 3.17 1.35
C SER A 22 -22.15 2.52 2.11
N ASP A 23 -22.16 1.19 2.16
CA ASP A 23 -21.08 0.40 2.74
C ASP A 23 -20.77 -0.86 1.91
N GLY A 24 -19.52 -1.33 2.00
CA GLY A 24 -19.03 -2.53 1.37
C GLY A 24 -18.51 -3.55 2.38
N SER A 25 -19.05 -4.78 2.35
CA SER A 25 -18.60 -5.86 3.23
C SER A 25 -17.97 -7.03 2.48
N MET A 26 -17.05 -7.73 3.16
CA MET A 26 -16.49 -9.00 2.69
C MET A 26 -16.81 -10.10 3.69
N ARG A 27 -17.33 -11.21 3.16
CA ARG A 27 -17.67 -12.39 3.93
C ARG A 27 -16.86 -13.58 3.46
N GLU A 28 -16.38 -14.37 4.42
CA GLU A 28 -15.82 -15.68 4.16
C GLU A 28 -16.95 -16.73 4.10
N GLU A 29 -16.93 -17.57 3.07
CA GLU A 29 -17.89 -18.64 2.82
C GLU A 29 -17.22 -20.00 3.03
N GLY A 30 -17.92 -20.91 3.73
CA GLY A 30 -17.45 -22.28 3.97
C GLY A 30 -16.21 -22.35 4.86
N ASP A 31 -15.16 -23.03 4.38
CA ASP A 31 -13.89 -23.29 5.05
C ASP A 31 -12.93 -22.09 5.08
N GLY A 32 -13.38 -20.90 4.66
CA GLY A 32 -12.58 -19.68 4.60
C GLY A 32 -11.82 -19.48 3.28
N THR A 33 -11.89 -20.43 2.34
CA THR A 33 -11.18 -20.32 1.04
C THR A 33 -11.91 -19.45 0.03
N ARG A 34 -13.25 -19.37 0.12
CA ARG A 34 -14.08 -18.53 -0.75
C ARG A 34 -14.48 -17.28 0.00
N ARG A 35 -14.27 -16.12 -0.62
CA ARG A 35 -14.70 -14.83 -0.07
C ARG A 35 -15.63 -14.19 -1.06
N SER A 36 -16.78 -13.71 -0.60
CA SER A 36 -17.68 -12.91 -1.43
C SER A 36 -17.83 -11.51 -0.89
N THR A 37 -17.96 -10.53 -1.77
CA THR A 37 -18.18 -9.15 -1.38
C THR A 37 -19.60 -8.71 -1.69
N ARG A 38 -20.11 -7.86 -0.83
CA ARG A 38 -21.48 -7.35 -0.82
C ARG A 38 -21.47 -5.85 -0.59
N TRP A 39 -22.50 -5.18 -1.06
CA TRP A 39 -22.71 -3.76 -0.85
C TRP A 39 -24.14 -3.56 -0.33
N GLY A 40 -24.33 -2.51 0.46
CA GLY A 40 -25.63 -2.08 0.97
C GLY A 40 -25.73 -0.56 0.88
N ILE A 41 -26.92 -0.07 0.57
CA ILE A 41 -27.24 1.36 0.56
C ILE A 41 -28.55 1.61 1.30
N VAL A 42 -28.66 2.79 1.90
CA VAL A 42 -29.90 3.28 2.50
C VAL A 42 -30.03 4.79 2.24
N GLY A 43 -31.24 5.22 1.87
CA GLY A 43 -31.61 6.62 1.70
C GLY A 43 -32.53 7.11 2.82
N TYR A 44 -32.29 8.33 3.30
CA TYR A 44 -33.10 9.04 4.28
C TYR A 44 -33.56 10.40 3.74
N HIS A 45 -34.84 10.68 3.89
CA HIS A 45 -35.45 11.98 3.61
C HIS A 45 -36.26 12.41 4.83
N LEU A 46 -36.06 13.65 5.30
CA LEU A 46 -36.67 14.17 6.53
C LEU A 46 -36.53 13.22 7.74
N GLY A 47 -35.39 12.52 7.83
CA GLY A 47 -35.05 11.61 8.93
C GLY A 47 -35.73 10.25 8.85
N THR A 48 -36.50 9.98 7.79
CA THR A 48 -37.18 8.71 7.57
C THR A 48 -36.47 7.92 6.48
N GLU A 49 -36.31 6.61 6.67
CA GLU A 49 -35.77 5.70 5.65
C GLU A 49 -36.76 5.65 4.47
N VAL A 50 -36.30 6.03 3.27
CA VAL A 50 -37.14 6.09 2.06
C VAL A 50 -36.84 5.01 1.04
N PHE A 51 -35.62 4.48 1.05
CA PHE A 51 -35.25 3.31 0.26
C PHE A 51 -34.05 2.58 0.86
N VAL A 52 -33.96 1.30 0.52
CA VAL A 52 -32.86 0.40 0.86
C VAL A 52 -32.58 -0.50 -0.34
N ASP A 53 -31.31 -0.75 -0.65
CA ASP A 53 -30.92 -1.73 -1.65
C ASP A 53 -29.60 -2.41 -1.25
N LYS A 54 -29.39 -3.62 -1.75
CA LYS A 54 -28.21 -4.42 -1.45
C LYS A 54 -27.91 -5.40 -2.58
N GLY A 55 -26.64 -5.79 -2.68
CA GLY A 55 -26.23 -6.73 -3.71
C GLY A 55 -24.93 -7.44 -3.44
N ARG A 56 -24.61 -8.39 -4.32
CA ARG A 56 -23.41 -9.25 -4.23
C ARG A 56 -22.61 -9.20 -5.52
N LEU A 57 -21.29 -9.06 -5.42
CA LEU A 57 -20.37 -9.00 -6.56
C LEU A 57 -19.70 -10.34 -6.90
N GLY A 58 -19.92 -11.38 -6.09
CA GLY A 58 -19.36 -12.71 -6.30
C GLY A 58 -18.04 -12.92 -5.57
N HIS A 59 -17.26 -13.93 -5.98
CA HIS A 59 -16.10 -14.42 -5.22
C HIS A 59 -14.74 -13.84 -5.60
N ASN A 60 -14.69 -13.08 -6.70
CA ASN A 60 -13.46 -12.60 -7.32
C ASN A 60 -13.26 -11.08 -7.17
N THR A 61 -13.79 -10.52 -6.08
CA THR A 61 -13.87 -9.09 -5.80
C THR A 61 -13.26 -8.75 -4.44
N LYS A 62 -12.91 -7.48 -4.23
CA LYS A 62 -12.39 -6.95 -2.97
C LYS A 62 -13.40 -6.02 -2.31
N VAL A 63 -13.26 -5.77 -1.01
CA VAL A 63 -14.11 -4.80 -0.26
C VAL A 63 -14.20 -3.49 -1.03
N TYR A 64 -13.05 -2.96 -1.46
CA TYR A 64 -12.97 -1.76 -2.30
C TYR A 64 -13.85 -1.79 -3.57
N ASP A 65 -13.99 -2.95 -4.22
CA ASP A 65 -14.86 -3.07 -5.39
C ASP A 65 -16.35 -3.00 -5.00
N ALA A 66 -16.69 -3.49 -3.80
CA ALA A 66 -18.04 -3.44 -3.24
C ALA A 66 -18.41 -2.03 -2.78
N GLU A 67 -17.50 -1.33 -2.12
CA GLU A 67 -17.66 0.07 -1.73
C GLU A 67 -17.94 0.98 -2.92
N LEU A 68 -17.14 0.84 -4.00
CA LEU A 68 -17.37 1.61 -5.23
C LEU A 68 -18.70 1.27 -5.90
N MET A 69 -19.11 0.00 -5.87
CA MET A 69 -20.44 -0.38 -6.33
C MET A 69 -21.52 0.24 -5.45
N GLY A 70 -21.35 0.24 -4.12
CA GLY A 70 -22.25 0.87 -3.18
C GLY A 70 -22.48 2.34 -3.50
N ILE A 71 -21.41 3.12 -3.73
CA ILE A 71 -21.55 4.53 -4.14
C ILE A 71 -22.25 4.65 -5.50
N ALA A 72 -21.89 3.84 -6.50
CA ALA A 72 -22.55 3.91 -7.81
C ALA A 72 -24.06 3.64 -7.70
N ARG A 73 -24.45 2.65 -6.90
CA ARG A 73 -25.86 2.33 -6.63
C ARG A 73 -26.56 3.38 -5.78
N ALA A 74 -25.86 3.98 -4.81
CA ALA A 74 -26.38 5.08 -4.01
C ALA A 74 -26.74 6.28 -4.87
N VAL A 75 -25.87 6.66 -5.82
CA VAL A 75 -26.12 7.77 -6.76
C VAL A 75 -27.29 7.45 -7.69
N GLU A 76 -27.35 6.22 -8.24
CA GLU A 76 -28.45 5.77 -9.09
C GLU A 76 -29.79 5.83 -8.36
N ALA A 77 -29.87 5.25 -7.16
CA ALA A 77 -31.08 5.27 -6.34
C ALA A 77 -31.47 6.69 -5.89
N ALA A 78 -30.48 7.53 -5.54
CA ALA A 78 -30.71 8.92 -5.18
C ALA A 78 -31.33 9.71 -6.33
N LYS A 79 -30.79 9.57 -7.54
CA LYS A 79 -31.32 10.20 -8.74
C LYS A 79 -32.74 9.72 -9.01
N GLU A 80 -32.99 8.42 -8.97
CA GLU A 80 -34.31 7.84 -9.23
C GLU A 80 -35.36 8.27 -8.18
N TYR A 81 -34.93 8.50 -6.94
CA TYR A 81 -35.77 9.11 -5.92
C TYR A 81 -36.02 10.60 -6.21
N ALA A 82 -34.99 11.38 -6.53
CA ALA A 82 -35.10 12.81 -6.81
C ALA A 82 -35.93 13.12 -8.07
N ASP A 83 -35.82 12.29 -9.12
CA ASP A 83 -36.64 12.42 -10.35
C ASP A 83 -38.15 12.26 -10.04
N ARG A 84 -38.52 11.55 -8.97
CA ARG A 84 -39.92 11.40 -8.50
C ARG A 84 -40.36 12.47 -7.51
N HIS A 85 -39.42 13.28 -7.01
CA HIS A 85 -39.65 14.26 -5.95
C HIS A 85 -38.94 15.56 -6.31
N GLU A 86 -39.61 16.40 -7.10
CA GLU A 86 -39.03 17.62 -7.70
C GLU A 86 -38.40 18.60 -6.69
N TRP A 87 -38.84 18.55 -5.42
CA TRP A 87 -38.27 19.39 -4.36
C TRP A 87 -36.87 18.96 -3.91
N ILE A 88 -36.43 17.73 -4.22
CA ILE A 88 -35.08 17.27 -3.88
C ILE A 88 -34.07 17.90 -4.84
N LYS A 89 -33.27 18.83 -4.32
CA LYS A 89 -32.20 19.50 -5.10
C LYS A 89 -30.81 19.05 -4.65
N HIS A 90 -30.66 18.64 -3.40
CA HIS A 90 -29.36 18.38 -2.80
C HIS A 90 -29.24 16.93 -2.34
N VAL A 91 -28.34 16.18 -2.97
CA VAL A 91 -28.07 14.77 -2.64
C VAL A 91 -26.74 14.67 -1.91
N HIS A 92 -26.74 14.07 -0.73
CA HIS A 92 -25.54 13.83 0.07
C HIS A 92 -25.29 12.34 0.20
N ILE A 93 -24.16 11.86 -0.32
CA ILE A 93 -23.76 10.45 -0.27
C ILE A 93 -22.60 10.30 0.72
N TYR A 94 -22.74 9.38 1.66
CA TYR A 94 -21.76 9.11 2.70
C TYR A 94 -21.23 7.68 2.62
N ALA A 95 -19.92 7.54 2.77
CA ALA A 95 -19.23 6.26 2.88
C ALA A 95 -18.03 6.36 3.83
N ASP A 96 -17.63 5.24 4.45
CA ASP A 96 -16.52 5.23 5.41
C ASP A 96 -15.14 4.94 4.80
N ASN A 97 -15.10 4.67 3.49
CA ASN A 97 -13.87 4.42 2.76
C ASN A 97 -13.36 5.69 2.04
N THR A 98 -12.40 6.37 2.66
CA THR A 98 -11.79 7.61 2.12
C THR A 98 -11.25 7.46 0.69
N ALA A 99 -10.70 6.29 0.33
CA ALA A 99 -10.16 6.06 -1.01
C ALA A 99 -11.27 6.04 -2.08
N VAL A 100 -12.45 5.54 -1.73
CA VAL A 100 -13.61 5.40 -2.62
C VAL A 100 -14.27 6.77 -2.79
N VAL A 101 -14.52 7.49 -1.69
CA VAL A 101 -15.03 8.88 -1.70
C VAL A 101 -14.17 9.79 -2.58
N THR A 102 -12.85 9.70 -2.46
CA THR A 102 -11.91 10.55 -3.22
C THR A 102 -11.91 10.26 -4.73
N LEU A 103 -12.23 9.02 -5.13
CA LEU A 103 -12.08 8.56 -6.51
C LEU A 103 -13.40 8.37 -7.27
N ALA A 104 -14.54 8.32 -6.57
CA ALA A 104 -15.83 7.99 -7.14
C ALA A 104 -16.22 8.88 -8.34
N TYR A 105 -15.97 10.20 -8.25
CA TYR A 105 -16.31 11.18 -9.29
C TYR A 105 -15.13 11.58 -10.19
N LYS A 106 -13.99 10.89 -10.12
CA LYS A 106 -12.82 11.18 -10.97
C LYS A 106 -12.29 9.88 -11.59
N PRO A 107 -12.91 9.37 -12.66
CA PRO A 107 -12.55 8.09 -13.23
C PRO A 107 -11.09 8.09 -13.69
N LYS A 108 -10.33 7.11 -13.19
CA LYS A 108 -8.96 6.84 -13.61
C LYS A 108 -8.88 5.42 -14.17
N PRO A 109 -7.89 5.08 -15.02
CA PRO A 109 -7.67 3.72 -15.54
C PRO A 109 -7.15 2.79 -14.43
N ARG A 110 -8.00 2.54 -13.44
CA ARG A 110 -7.75 1.80 -12.21
C ARG A 110 -8.89 0.79 -12.01
N PRO A 111 -8.70 -0.23 -11.16
CA PRO A 111 -9.80 -1.11 -10.81
C PRO A 111 -11.00 -0.33 -10.26
N GLY A 112 -12.20 -0.76 -10.65
CA GLY A 112 -13.44 -0.05 -10.31
C GLY A 112 -13.80 1.09 -11.26
N GLN A 113 -13.03 1.34 -12.33
CA GLN A 113 -13.30 2.42 -13.30
C GLN A 113 -14.71 2.38 -13.88
N LEU A 114 -15.28 1.19 -14.14
CA LEU A 114 -16.66 1.09 -14.62
C LEU A 114 -17.64 1.76 -13.65
N GLN A 115 -17.48 1.56 -12.33
CA GLN A 115 -18.34 2.18 -11.34
C GLN A 115 -18.08 3.67 -11.22
N MET A 116 -16.82 4.11 -11.31
CA MET A 116 -16.50 5.55 -11.33
C MET A 116 -17.12 6.27 -12.53
N ILE A 117 -17.08 5.65 -13.71
CA ILE A 117 -17.69 6.20 -14.94
C ILE A 117 -19.21 6.26 -14.77
N ARG A 118 -19.84 5.21 -14.22
CA ARG A 118 -21.28 5.20 -13.93
C ARG A 118 -21.66 6.28 -12.94
N THR A 119 -20.95 6.39 -11.81
CA THR A 119 -21.14 7.45 -10.83
C THR A 119 -21.04 8.83 -11.49
N MET A 120 -19.97 9.09 -12.25
CA MET A 120 -19.76 10.36 -12.93
C MET A 120 -20.94 10.69 -13.86
N HIS A 121 -21.30 9.78 -14.77
CA HIS A 121 -22.43 10.02 -15.68
C HIS A 121 -23.76 10.25 -14.96
N THR A 122 -24.05 9.49 -13.89
CA THR A 122 -25.31 9.67 -13.15
C THR A 122 -25.33 10.99 -12.40
N VAL A 123 -24.20 11.41 -11.83
CA VAL A 123 -24.06 12.73 -11.18
C VAL A 123 -24.19 13.85 -12.21
N ASP A 124 -23.44 13.80 -13.32
CA ASP A 124 -23.51 14.79 -14.40
C ASP A 124 -24.95 14.95 -14.90
N ASN A 125 -25.62 13.83 -15.21
CA ASN A 125 -27.02 13.83 -15.64
C ASN A 125 -27.99 14.41 -14.60
N PHE A 126 -27.68 14.32 -13.30
CA PHE A 126 -28.51 14.92 -12.25
C PHE A 126 -28.27 16.42 -12.14
N LEU A 127 -27.01 16.86 -12.21
CA LEU A 127 -26.60 18.26 -12.13
C LEU A 127 -27.03 19.06 -13.37
N ASP A 128 -26.99 18.45 -14.55
CA ASP A 128 -27.35 19.11 -15.82
C ASP A 128 -28.85 19.46 -15.94
N GLN A 129 -29.70 18.89 -15.08
CA GLN A 129 -31.14 19.16 -15.13
C GLN A 129 -31.51 20.55 -14.60
N GLU A 130 -30.86 21.02 -13.54
CA GLU A 130 -31.16 22.32 -12.91
C GLU A 130 -29.93 22.89 -12.17
N GLU A 131 -29.71 24.21 -12.28
CA GLU A 131 -28.52 24.88 -11.72
C GLU A 131 -28.43 24.84 -10.18
N GLU A 132 -29.58 24.73 -9.50
CA GLU A 132 -29.64 24.66 -8.03
C GLU A 132 -29.26 23.28 -7.47
N ARG A 133 -29.09 22.27 -8.34
CA ARG A 133 -28.82 20.91 -7.88
C ARG A 133 -27.38 20.75 -7.43
N MET A 134 -27.22 19.95 -6.37
CA MET A 134 -25.92 19.68 -5.79
C MET A 134 -25.82 18.22 -5.38
N VAL A 135 -24.65 17.63 -5.64
CA VAL A 135 -24.28 16.30 -5.16
C VAL A 135 -23.00 16.41 -4.34
N SER A 136 -23.03 15.89 -3.12
CA SER A 136 -21.84 15.70 -2.29
C SER A 136 -21.56 14.21 -2.14
N ILE A 137 -20.29 13.83 -2.24
CA ILE A 137 -19.81 12.49 -1.89
C ILE A 137 -18.76 12.70 -0.80
N GLU A 138 -19.09 12.32 0.43
CA GLU A 138 -18.35 12.69 1.63
C GLU A 138 -17.99 11.48 2.47
N TRP A 139 -16.88 11.61 3.20
CA TRP A 139 -16.47 10.58 4.14
C TRP A 139 -17.23 10.73 5.46
N CYS A 140 -17.76 9.62 5.98
CA CYS A 140 -18.25 9.53 7.34
C CYS A 140 -17.48 8.46 8.14
N PRO A 141 -17.34 8.60 9.46
CA PRO A 141 -16.69 7.58 10.27
C PRO A 141 -17.54 6.29 10.32
N GLY A 142 -16.89 5.16 10.06
CA GLY A 142 -17.48 3.83 10.23
C GLY A 142 -17.35 3.34 11.67
N HIS A 143 -18.34 2.57 12.14
CA HIS A 143 -18.38 1.98 13.50
C HIS A 143 -18.25 2.98 14.66
N GLU A 144 -18.69 4.23 14.44
CA GLU A 144 -18.74 5.29 15.45
C GLU A 144 -20.13 5.96 15.50
N ASP A 145 -21.20 5.22 15.83
CA ASP A 145 -22.53 5.78 16.13
C ASP A 145 -23.12 6.68 15.01
N VAL A 146 -22.87 6.34 13.74
CA VAL A 146 -23.52 6.96 12.58
C VAL A 146 -24.60 6.00 12.11
N ALA A 147 -25.84 6.21 12.57
CA ALA A 147 -26.96 5.30 12.36
C ALA A 147 -27.15 4.89 10.88
N GLY A 148 -27.04 5.85 9.94
CA GLY A 148 -27.17 5.56 8.52
C GLY A 148 -26.05 4.67 7.95
N ASN A 149 -24.81 4.85 8.39
CA ASN A 149 -23.68 4.01 7.96
C ASN A 149 -23.78 2.61 8.58
N GLU A 150 -24.20 2.53 9.84
CA GLU A 150 -24.44 1.25 10.51
C GLU A 150 -25.54 0.45 9.83
N ARG A 151 -26.62 1.11 9.42
CA ARG A 151 -27.72 0.52 8.65
C ARG A 151 -27.24 0.03 7.28
N ALA A 152 -26.47 0.84 6.54
CA ALA A 152 -25.89 0.41 5.26
C ALA A 152 -24.97 -0.82 5.42
N ASN A 153 -24.16 -0.84 6.48
CA ASN A 153 -23.29 -1.97 6.81
C ASN A 153 -24.09 -3.23 7.24
N GLU A 154 -25.21 -3.06 7.94
CA GLU A 154 -26.13 -4.17 8.24
C GLU A 154 -26.66 -4.80 6.94
N GLU A 155 -27.13 -3.98 6.01
CA GLU A 155 -27.65 -4.42 4.71
C GLU A 155 -26.55 -5.07 3.86
N ALA A 156 -25.32 -4.54 3.89
CA ALA A 156 -24.17 -5.16 3.23
C ALA A 156 -23.80 -6.53 3.84
N LYS A 157 -24.09 -6.75 5.13
CA LYS A 157 -23.83 -8.01 5.85
C LYS A 157 -25.00 -8.99 5.81
N ASP A 158 -26.15 -8.59 5.27
CA ASP A 158 -27.30 -9.46 5.13
C ASP A 158 -26.93 -10.76 4.37
N ARG A 159 -27.47 -11.86 4.87
CA ARG A 159 -27.23 -13.22 4.41
C ARG A 159 -28.23 -13.70 3.36
N ALA A 160 -29.23 -12.88 3.01
CA ALA A 160 -30.16 -13.20 1.93
C ALA A 160 -29.41 -13.64 0.65
N GLU A 161 -29.92 -14.70 0.01
CA GLU A 161 -29.32 -15.23 -1.20
C GLU A 161 -29.61 -14.31 -2.39
N ILE A 162 -28.67 -13.38 -2.64
CA ILE A 162 -28.70 -12.51 -3.79
C ILE A 162 -27.82 -13.12 -4.88
N ARG A 163 -28.39 -13.31 -6.08
CA ARG A 163 -27.65 -13.79 -7.25
C ARG A 163 -26.54 -12.78 -7.57
N ALA A 164 -25.30 -13.25 -7.54
CA ALA A 164 -24.15 -12.41 -7.88
C ALA A 164 -23.97 -12.33 -9.39
N HIS A 165 -23.62 -11.15 -9.91
CA HIS A 165 -23.00 -11.05 -11.21
C HIS A 165 -21.50 -11.29 -11.05
N GLU A 166 -21.02 -12.46 -11.47
CA GLU A 166 -19.60 -12.81 -11.39
C GLU A 166 -18.78 -11.98 -12.40
N HIS A 167 -18.26 -10.85 -11.93
CA HIS A 167 -17.30 -10.06 -12.67
C HIS A 167 -15.92 -10.20 -12.03
N THR A 168 -14.91 -10.53 -12.84
CA THR A 168 -13.51 -10.49 -12.37
C THR A 168 -13.02 -9.05 -12.37
N THR A 169 -12.67 -8.52 -11.21
CA THR A 169 -12.17 -7.14 -11.13
C THR A 169 -10.72 -7.06 -11.57
N LEU A 170 -10.32 -5.92 -12.14
CA LEU A 170 -8.93 -5.67 -12.52
C LEU A 170 -7.98 -5.78 -11.31
N THR A 171 -8.44 -5.45 -10.10
CA THR A 171 -7.68 -5.65 -8.85
C THR A 171 -7.36 -7.12 -8.66
N ASN A 172 -8.38 -7.99 -8.78
CA ASN A 172 -8.19 -9.41 -8.58
C ASN A 172 -7.30 -10.02 -9.67
N ALA A 173 -7.50 -9.63 -10.93
CA ALA A 173 -6.64 -10.05 -12.04
C ALA A 173 -5.17 -9.66 -11.79
N LYS A 174 -4.90 -8.40 -11.44
CA LYS A 174 -3.54 -7.93 -11.11
C LYS A 174 -2.92 -8.68 -9.93
N ARG A 175 -3.72 -8.96 -8.89
CA ARG A 175 -3.27 -9.76 -7.73
C ARG A 175 -2.87 -11.17 -8.16
N MET A 176 -3.75 -11.86 -8.88
CA MET A 176 -3.50 -13.23 -9.35
C MET A 176 -2.26 -13.32 -10.26
N VAL A 177 -2.06 -12.33 -11.14
CA VAL A 177 -0.86 -12.26 -11.98
C VAL A 177 0.40 -12.11 -11.13
N LYS A 178 0.38 -11.24 -10.10
CA LYS A 178 1.52 -11.06 -9.19
C LYS A 178 1.83 -12.29 -8.36
N GLU A 179 0.80 -13.00 -7.89
CA GLU A 179 0.93 -14.25 -7.13
C GLU A 179 1.56 -15.34 -8.02
N ARG A 180 0.98 -15.60 -9.20
CA ARG A 180 1.52 -16.58 -10.16
C ARG A 180 2.95 -16.25 -10.60
N ALA A 181 3.25 -14.97 -10.84
CA ALA A 181 4.60 -14.54 -11.20
C ALA A 181 5.60 -14.80 -10.06
N LEU A 182 5.22 -14.51 -8.80
CA LEU A 182 6.08 -14.75 -7.64
C LEU A 182 6.28 -16.24 -7.37
N GLU A 183 5.24 -17.07 -7.54
CA GLU A 183 5.33 -18.52 -7.44
C GLU A 183 6.28 -19.09 -8.50
N LYS A 184 6.11 -18.70 -9.76
CA LYS A 184 7.00 -19.12 -10.85
C LYS A 184 8.45 -18.66 -10.60
N TRP A 185 8.65 -17.42 -10.17
CA TRP A 185 9.98 -16.91 -9.84
C TRP A 185 10.61 -17.68 -8.67
N SER A 186 9.85 -17.94 -7.61
CA SER A 186 10.31 -18.72 -6.45
C SER A 186 10.65 -20.17 -6.83
N GLY A 187 9.83 -20.79 -7.68
CA GLY A 187 10.07 -22.14 -8.21
C GLY A 187 11.34 -22.21 -9.05
N ASN A 188 11.54 -21.25 -9.96
CA ASN A 188 12.76 -21.16 -10.76
C ASN A 188 14.00 -20.90 -9.89
N TRP A 189 13.88 -20.03 -8.90
CA TRP A 189 14.95 -19.73 -7.95
C TRP A 189 15.37 -20.97 -7.15
N LEU A 190 14.42 -21.78 -6.66
CA LEU A 190 14.72 -23.04 -5.97
C LEU A 190 15.43 -24.06 -6.86
N LYS A 191 15.11 -24.09 -8.15
CA LYS A 191 15.70 -25.01 -9.14
C LYS A 191 17.05 -24.56 -9.67
N THR A 192 17.42 -23.30 -9.47
CA THR A 192 18.65 -22.71 -10.01
C THR A 192 19.69 -22.61 -8.90
N PRO A 193 20.71 -23.49 -8.86
CA PRO A 193 21.77 -23.38 -7.87
C PRO A 193 22.42 -21.99 -7.95
N PRO A 194 22.60 -21.28 -6.82
CA PRO A 194 23.27 -20.00 -6.84
C PRO A 194 24.70 -20.14 -7.39
N SER A 195 25.07 -19.30 -8.36
CA SER A 195 26.40 -19.29 -8.97
C SER A 195 27.07 -17.91 -8.89
N GLY A 196 28.40 -17.88 -9.08
CA GLY A 196 29.20 -16.66 -9.06
C GLY A 196 29.37 -16.02 -7.68
N GLY A 197 29.93 -14.80 -7.65
CA GLY A 197 30.31 -14.11 -6.41
C GLY A 197 29.15 -13.73 -5.47
N PHE A 198 27.90 -13.83 -5.93
CA PHE A 198 26.69 -13.51 -5.18
C PHE A 198 26.05 -14.76 -4.57
N ALA A 199 26.50 -15.96 -4.99
CA ALA A 199 25.90 -17.24 -4.63
C ALA A 199 25.74 -17.40 -3.11
N ILE A 200 26.78 -17.03 -2.37
CA ILE A 200 26.79 -17.13 -0.90
C ILE A 200 25.66 -16.34 -0.22
N ALA A 201 25.27 -15.19 -0.78
CA ALA A 201 24.25 -14.30 -0.23
C ALA A 201 22.85 -14.57 -0.82
N ASN A 202 22.77 -15.37 -1.89
CA ASN A 202 21.54 -15.74 -2.57
C ASN A 202 20.86 -16.95 -1.91
N ARG A 203 20.47 -16.78 -0.64
CA ARG A 203 19.78 -17.81 0.17
C ARG A 203 18.36 -17.42 0.59
N LEU A 204 17.94 -16.22 0.20
CA LEU A 204 16.66 -15.63 0.56
C LEU A 204 15.73 -15.69 -0.65
N LYS A 205 14.57 -16.33 -0.47
CA LYS A 205 13.53 -16.42 -1.52
C LYS A 205 13.17 -15.04 -2.08
N PRO A 206 12.85 -14.93 -3.37
CA PRO A 206 12.45 -13.66 -3.95
C PRO A 206 11.15 -13.11 -3.33
N GLN A 207 11.05 -11.78 -3.24
CA GLN A 207 9.88 -11.05 -2.75
C GLN A 207 9.76 -9.71 -3.47
N TRP A 208 8.54 -9.20 -3.63
CA TRP A 208 8.29 -7.90 -4.28
C TRP A 208 8.71 -6.70 -3.42
N LYS A 209 8.67 -6.83 -2.10
CA LYS A 209 8.96 -5.76 -1.15
C LYS A 209 10.27 -6.04 -0.40
N PRO A 210 10.99 -4.98 0.02
CA PRO A 210 12.11 -5.14 0.94
C PRO A 210 11.68 -5.87 2.22
N ARG A 211 12.60 -6.67 2.75
CA ARG A 211 12.36 -7.44 3.98
C ARG A 211 12.32 -6.50 5.18
N GLU A 212 11.46 -6.79 6.14
CA GLU A 212 11.24 -5.96 7.35
C GLU A 212 12.54 -5.55 8.05
N HIS A 213 13.48 -6.48 8.22
CA HIS A 213 14.75 -6.24 8.91
C HIS A 213 15.71 -5.25 8.22
N VAL A 214 15.41 -4.84 6.98
CA VAL A 214 16.15 -3.77 6.29
C VAL A 214 15.33 -2.50 6.07
N GLN A 215 14.02 -2.50 6.34
CA GLN A 215 13.14 -1.35 6.04
C GLN A 215 13.48 -0.11 6.85
N HIS A 216 13.89 -0.26 8.11
CA HIS A 216 14.26 0.84 8.99
C HIS A 216 15.78 1.11 9.03
N THR A 217 16.53 0.46 8.14
CA THR A 217 17.99 0.66 8.05
C THR A 217 18.30 1.99 7.38
N PRO A 218 19.22 2.82 7.91
CA PRO A 218 19.66 4.03 7.23
C PRO A 218 20.14 3.72 5.80
N ARG A 219 19.78 4.57 4.83
CA ARG A 219 20.07 4.37 3.40
C ARG A 219 21.54 4.04 3.12
N GLU A 220 22.45 4.73 3.80
CA GLU A 220 23.89 4.55 3.70
C GLU A 220 24.33 3.12 4.10
N VAL A 221 23.84 2.63 5.24
CA VAL A 221 24.14 1.28 5.75
C VAL A 221 23.50 0.22 4.84
N PHE A 222 22.27 0.46 4.38
CA PHE A 222 21.57 -0.44 3.46
C PHE A 222 22.31 -0.57 2.12
N SER A 223 22.87 0.54 1.62
CA SER A 223 23.70 0.55 0.41
C SER A 223 24.95 -0.32 0.60
N ARG A 224 25.69 -0.14 1.70
CA ARG A 224 26.89 -0.94 2.00
C ARG A 224 26.58 -2.41 2.22
N LEU A 225 25.45 -2.73 2.88
CA LEU A 225 24.97 -4.10 3.01
C LEU A 225 24.72 -4.72 1.63
N THR A 226 24.04 -3.99 0.75
CA THR A 226 23.75 -4.43 -0.62
C THR A 226 25.05 -4.68 -1.38
N GLN A 227 26.00 -3.74 -1.36
CA GLN A 227 27.32 -3.87 -1.96
C GLN A 227 28.07 -5.10 -1.44
N CYS A 228 28.05 -5.34 -0.12
CA CYS A 228 28.69 -6.50 0.51
C CYS A 228 28.10 -7.83 0.02
N ARG A 229 26.77 -7.92 -0.02
CA ARG A 229 26.05 -9.08 -0.56
C ARG A 229 26.34 -9.28 -2.04
N THR A 230 26.48 -8.19 -2.79
CA THR A 230 26.73 -8.23 -4.23
C THR A 230 28.20 -8.26 -4.62
N LYS A 231 29.14 -8.27 -3.67
CA LYS A 231 30.59 -8.20 -3.98
C LYS A 231 30.97 -6.94 -4.79
N HIS A 232 30.18 -5.87 -4.69
CA HIS A 232 30.45 -4.56 -5.29
C HIS A 232 30.86 -3.55 -4.20
N THR A 233 31.70 -3.99 -3.27
CA THR A 233 32.21 -3.15 -2.18
C THR A 233 33.50 -2.47 -2.61
N PHE A 234 33.77 -1.28 -2.07
CA PHE A 234 35.04 -0.58 -2.22
C PHE A 234 36.18 -1.28 -1.47
N VAL A 235 36.68 -2.39 -2.03
CA VAL A 235 37.79 -3.19 -1.51
C VAL A 235 38.74 -3.56 -2.64
N SER A 236 39.98 -3.94 -2.31
CA SER A 236 41.00 -4.30 -3.31
C SER A 236 40.51 -5.30 -4.37
N GLU A 237 39.71 -6.28 -3.97
CA GLU A 237 39.17 -7.30 -4.89
C GLU A 237 38.23 -6.69 -5.96
N TYR A 238 37.51 -5.62 -5.61
CA TYR A 238 36.66 -4.89 -6.56
C TYR A 238 37.50 -3.98 -7.46
N TYR A 239 38.40 -3.18 -6.87
CA TYR A 239 39.24 -2.25 -7.61
C TYR A 239 40.18 -2.97 -8.58
N ALA A 240 40.83 -4.06 -8.17
CA ALA A 240 41.66 -4.88 -9.06
C ALA A 240 40.89 -5.40 -10.30
N ARG A 241 39.57 -5.55 -10.20
CA ARG A 241 38.73 -6.02 -11.31
C ARG A 241 38.14 -4.90 -12.17
N PHE A 242 37.78 -3.77 -11.56
CA PHE A 242 36.97 -2.73 -12.21
C PHE A 242 37.66 -1.36 -12.31
N VAL A 243 38.71 -1.12 -11.54
CA VAL A 243 39.53 0.11 -11.55
C VAL A 243 41.01 -0.28 -11.31
N PRO A 244 41.70 -0.87 -12.30
CA PRO A 244 43.03 -1.46 -12.10
C PRO A 244 44.12 -0.47 -11.63
N ASP A 245 43.95 0.82 -11.92
CA ASP A 245 44.88 1.88 -11.53
C ASP A 245 44.80 2.23 -10.03
N GLU A 246 43.71 1.84 -9.34
CA GLU A 246 43.56 2.03 -7.89
C GLU A 246 44.19 0.85 -7.13
N THR A 247 45.42 1.05 -6.63
CA THR A 247 46.07 0.08 -5.74
C THR A 247 45.59 0.31 -4.29
N THR A 248 44.56 -0.42 -3.86
CA THR A 248 43.98 -0.22 -2.52
C THR A 248 44.21 -1.43 -1.64
N GLY A 249 45.45 -1.62 -1.19
CA GLY A 249 45.69 -2.60 -0.17
C GLY A 249 44.96 -2.29 1.14
N CYS A 250 44.50 -3.30 1.89
CA CYS A 250 44.09 -3.06 3.28
C CYS A 250 45.23 -2.39 4.05
N THR A 251 44.96 -1.29 4.75
CA THR A 251 45.95 -0.63 5.62
C THR A 251 46.37 -1.49 6.82
N CYS A 252 45.74 -2.65 7.02
CA CYS A 252 46.13 -3.66 7.99
C CYS A 252 47.32 -4.51 7.54
N GLY A 253 47.88 -4.27 6.35
CA GLY A 253 49.05 -4.97 5.83
C GLY A 253 48.76 -6.31 5.14
N ILE A 254 47.56 -6.87 5.30
CA ILE A 254 47.17 -8.14 4.68
C ILE A 254 46.54 -7.90 3.31
N GLN A 255 47.13 -8.50 2.26
CA GLN A 255 46.59 -8.53 0.90
C GLN A 255 46.21 -9.96 0.47
N PRO A 256 45.19 -10.12 -0.40
CA PRO A 256 44.25 -9.10 -0.88
C PRO A 256 43.15 -8.77 0.15
N GLN A 257 42.70 -7.52 0.18
CA GLN A 257 41.50 -7.10 0.92
C GLN A 257 40.24 -7.62 0.22
N THR A 258 39.63 -8.65 0.80
CA THR A 258 38.32 -9.19 0.40
C THR A 258 37.25 -8.87 1.44
N ARG A 259 35.97 -9.03 1.09
CA ARG A 259 34.87 -8.96 2.08
C ARG A 259 35.05 -9.99 3.21
N GLU A 260 35.59 -11.16 2.90
CA GLU A 260 35.87 -12.20 3.90
C GLU A 260 36.97 -11.75 4.85
N HIS A 261 38.05 -11.17 4.32
CA HIS A 261 39.09 -10.58 5.15
C HIS A 261 38.52 -9.52 6.11
N ILE A 262 37.71 -8.58 5.61
CA ILE A 262 37.11 -7.52 6.44
C ILE A 262 36.21 -8.09 7.54
N ILE A 263 35.37 -9.08 7.19
CA ILE A 263 34.40 -9.68 8.12
C ILE A 263 35.10 -10.56 9.16
N ARG A 264 36.03 -11.43 8.75
CA ARG A 264 36.57 -12.51 9.60
C ARG A 264 37.95 -12.23 10.19
N LYS A 265 38.83 -11.52 9.47
CA LYS A 265 40.28 -11.54 9.74
C LYS A 265 40.90 -10.17 10.04
N CYS A 266 40.32 -9.08 9.53
CA CYS A 266 40.95 -7.76 9.54
C CYS A 266 41.10 -7.20 10.97
N PRO A 267 42.32 -7.02 11.51
CA PRO A 267 42.53 -6.61 12.90
C PRO A 267 41.85 -5.29 13.27
N ARG A 268 41.70 -4.38 12.30
CA ARG A 268 41.01 -3.08 12.47
C ARG A 268 39.58 -3.21 12.96
N TYR A 269 38.95 -4.36 12.76
CA TYR A 269 37.54 -4.57 13.03
C TYR A 269 37.27 -5.57 14.14
N ASN A 270 38.33 -6.02 14.84
CA ASN A 270 38.26 -7.06 15.86
C ASN A 270 37.27 -6.72 16.99
N GLU A 271 37.26 -5.46 17.43
CA GLU A 271 36.44 -5.00 18.57
C GLU A 271 34.93 -5.13 18.36
N TYR A 272 34.44 -5.19 17.10
CA TYR A 272 33.02 -5.31 16.79
C TYR A 272 32.63 -6.68 16.20
N ARG A 273 33.59 -7.63 16.06
CA ARG A 273 33.28 -8.96 15.52
C ARG A 273 32.37 -9.78 16.41
N GLY A 274 32.33 -9.51 17.72
CA GLY A 274 31.39 -10.15 18.64
C GLY A 274 29.94 -10.08 18.15
N ILE A 275 29.54 -9.00 17.47
CA ILE A 275 28.19 -8.84 16.88
C ILE A 275 27.89 -9.93 15.83
N LEU A 276 28.91 -10.35 15.08
CA LEU A 276 28.79 -11.36 14.04
C LEU A 276 28.94 -12.77 14.62
N GLU A 277 29.85 -12.94 15.58
CA GLU A 277 30.11 -14.19 16.30
C GLU A 277 28.89 -14.67 17.09
N GLU A 278 28.09 -13.74 17.64
CA GLU A 278 26.79 -14.03 18.28
C GLU A 278 25.80 -14.74 17.34
N VAL A 279 25.90 -14.50 16.03
CA VAL A 279 25.03 -15.16 15.04
C VAL A 279 25.65 -16.45 14.51
N ASP A 280 26.95 -16.42 14.24
CA ASP A 280 27.70 -17.56 13.74
C ASP A 280 29.16 -17.45 14.19
N ALA A 281 29.58 -18.35 15.08
CA ALA A 281 30.93 -18.33 15.66
C ALA A 281 32.06 -18.46 14.61
N GLN A 282 31.78 -19.10 13.47
CA GLN A 282 32.73 -19.24 12.36
C GLN A 282 32.71 -18.04 11.40
N MET A 283 31.73 -17.13 11.56
CA MET A 283 31.45 -15.98 10.71
C MET A 283 31.36 -16.35 9.22
N GLU A 284 30.69 -17.46 8.93
CA GLU A 284 30.43 -17.94 7.58
C GLU A 284 29.61 -16.91 6.81
N LEU A 285 30.19 -16.38 5.72
CA LEU A 285 29.58 -15.28 4.97
C LEU A 285 28.21 -15.69 4.40
N GLY A 286 28.01 -16.97 4.09
CA GLY A 286 26.72 -17.46 3.63
C GLY A 286 25.61 -17.34 4.69
N THR A 287 25.95 -17.56 5.96
CA THR A 287 25.05 -17.39 7.09
C THR A 287 24.81 -15.90 7.36
N LEU A 288 25.88 -15.11 7.40
CA LEU A 288 25.82 -13.67 7.69
C LEU A 288 25.11 -12.87 6.58
N LEU A 289 25.33 -13.18 5.31
CA LEU A 289 24.78 -12.43 4.17
C LEU A 289 23.50 -13.05 3.57
N GLY A 290 23.13 -14.25 4.02
CA GLY A 290 22.03 -15.04 3.47
C GLY A 290 20.88 -15.33 4.44
N THR A 291 20.96 -14.93 5.72
CA THR A 291 19.90 -15.18 6.71
C THR A 291 19.38 -13.88 7.33
N LYS A 292 18.16 -13.89 7.90
CA LYS A 292 17.58 -12.72 8.58
C LYS A 292 18.48 -12.23 9.72
N LYS A 293 18.84 -13.12 10.65
CA LYS A 293 19.70 -12.79 11.80
C LYS A 293 21.08 -12.31 11.35
N GLY A 294 21.65 -12.94 10.33
CA GLY A 294 22.92 -12.52 9.73
C GLY A 294 22.85 -11.10 9.19
N LEU A 295 21.82 -10.77 8.39
CA LEU A 295 21.68 -9.43 7.81
C LEU A 295 21.48 -8.35 8.88
N GLU A 296 20.74 -8.65 9.95
CA GLU A 296 20.59 -7.75 11.09
C GLU A 296 21.94 -7.49 11.79
N ALA A 297 22.73 -8.55 12.02
CA ALA A 297 24.05 -8.43 12.63
C ALA A 297 25.05 -7.69 11.73
N VAL A 298 25.09 -7.99 10.43
CA VAL A 298 25.93 -7.27 9.46
C VAL A 298 25.49 -5.80 9.38
N THR A 299 24.20 -5.50 9.43
CA THR A 299 23.71 -4.12 9.46
C THR A 299 24.22 -3.38 10.69
N LYS A 300 24.15 -3.99 11.88
CA LYS A 300 24.69 -3.42 13.13
C LYS A 300 26.21 -3.22 13.04
N PHE A 301 26.93 -4.21 12.53
CA PHE A 301 28.37 -4.15 12.29
C PHE A 301 28.73 -2.99 11.36
N LEU A 302 28.06 -2.86 10.20
CA LEU A 302 28.27 -1.78 9.25
C LEU A 302 27.89 -0.41 9.80
N ALA A 303 26.84 -0.30 10.62
CA ALA A 303 26.42 0.97 11.21
C ALA A 303 27.45 1.53 12.21
N LYS A 304 28.16 0.65 12.93
CA LYS A 304 29.24 1.04 13.84
C LYS A 304 30.53 1.39 13.11
N MET A 305 30.70 0.92 11.88
CA MET A 305 31.95 0.96 11.13
C MET A 305 31.93 1.90 9.93
N GLY A 306 33.10 2.40 9.52
CA GLY A 306 33.33 3.01 8.19
C GLY A 306 33.65 2.00 7.08
N THR A 307 33.50 0.69 7.33
CA THR A 307 33.85 -0.38 6.38
C THR A 307 33.08 -0.29 5.08
N PHE A 308 33.71 -0.71 3.97
CA PHE A 308 33.14 -0.67 2.62
C PHE A 308 32.73 0.72 2.12
N THR A 309 33.26 1.80 2.70
CA THR A 309 33.26 3.14 2.11
C THR A 309 34.53 3.34 1.28
N LYS A 310 34.53 4.27 0.31
CA LYS A 310 35.74 4.58 -0.47
C LYS A 310 36.90 5.07 0.41
N THR A 311 36.59 5.81 1.47
CA THR A 311 37.58 6.40 2.38
C THR A 311 37.97 5.48 3.54
N GLY A 312 37.23 4.40 3.77
CA GLY A 312 37.38 3.53 4.95
C GLY A 312 36.96 4.18 6.28
N ASN A 313 36.45 5.41 6.23
CA ASN A 313 36.02 6.19 7.38
C ASN A 313 34.50 6.19 7.51
N ARG A 314 34.01 6.42 8.73
CA ARG A 314 32.58 6.52 8.99
C ARG A 314 32.05 7.79 8.31
N HIS A 315 30.99 7.67 7.51
CA HIS A 315 30.25 8.85 7.10
C HIS A 315 29.52 9.42 8.32
N GLU A 316 29.87 10.65 8.70
CA GLU A 316 29.07 11.42 9.65
C GLU A 316 27.66 11.56 9.11
N ARG A 317 26.66 11.31 9.96
CA ARG A 317 25.27 11.56 9.60
C ARG A 317 25.13 13.06 9.46
N LYS A 318 25.11 13.58 8.23
CA LYS A 318 24.58 14.91 7.99
C LYS A 318 23.14 14.90 8.50
N PRO A 319 22.73 15.87 9.34
CA PRO A 319 21.33 16.01 9.70
C PRO A 319 20.52 16.03 8.42
N ARG A 320 19.35 15.38 8.46
CA ARG A 320 18.40 15.46 7.35
C ARG A 320 18.19 16.96 7.11
N PRO A 321 18.43 17.49 5.90
CA PRO A 321 18.15 18.90 5.65
C PRO A 321 16.72 19.14 6.12
N GLU A 322 16.56 20.13 6.98
CA GLU A 322 15.24 20.67 7.29
C GLU A 322 14.66 21.04 5.92
N ILE A 323 13.61 20.32 5.54
CA ILE A 323 12.80 20.78 4.42
C ILE A 323 12.17 22.03 5.00
N ASP A 324 12.69 23.20 4.63
CA ASP A 324 11.90 24.42 4.72
C ASP A 324 10.65 24.15 3.88
N ASP A 325 9.55 23.84 4.57
CA ASP A 325 8.20 23.85 4.00
C ASP A 325 7.75 25.31 3.78
N GLU A 326 8.64 26.15 3.26
CA GLU A 326 8.31 27.48 2.76
C GLU A 326 8.62 27.53 1.26
N GLU A 327 7.66 28.05 0.50
CA GLU A 327 7.66 28.25 -0.95
C GLU A 327 7.32 27.03 -1.82
N ASN A 328 6.06 26.61 -1.74
CA ASN A 328 5.24 26.52 -2.97
C ASN A 328 3.81 26.99 -2.67
N LYS A 329 3.71 28.29 -2.36
CA LYS A 329 2.50 29.06 -2.59
C LYS A 329 2.65 29.74 -3.95
N ASP A 330 1.66 29.52 -4.79
CA ASP A 330 1.17 30.41 -5.84
C ASP A 330 2.17 30.87 -6.90
N THR A 331 2.06 30.26 -8.08
CA THR A 331 1.91 30.90 -9.41
C THR A 331 1.90 29.73 -10.40
N GLU A 332 0.81 29.47 -11.11
CA GLU A 332 0.59 30.09 -12.41
C GLU A 332 -0.92 30.09 -12.73
N GLY A 333 -1.50 31.29 -12.65
CA GLY A 333 -2.56 31.69 -13.57
C GLY A 333 -2.01 32.79 -14.47
N ARG A 334 -2.43 32.72 -15.75
CA ARG A 334 -2.19 33.60 -16.91
C ARG A 334 -0.91 33.29 -17.69
N GLU A 335 -0.97 33.06 -19.00
CA GLU A 335 -1.89 33.64 -20.03
C GLU A 335 -2.70 32.63 -20.84
#